data_AF-A0A661AW95-F1
#
_entry.id   AF-A0A661AW95-F1
#
_cell.length_a   1.000
_cell.length_b   1.000
_cell.length_c   1.000
_cell.angle_alpha   90.00
_cell.angle_beta   90.00
_cell.angle_gamma   90.00
#
_symmetry.space_group_name_H-M   'P 1'
#
loop_
_entity.id
_entity.type
_entity.pdbx_description
1 polymer ?
#
loop_
_entity_poly.entity_id
_entity_poly.type
_entity_poly.pdbx_seq_one_letter_code
_entity_poly.pdbx_strand_id
1 'polypeptide(L)'
;MTKIFKIAIFLIIIIAAASLSQNIRYFVDGDKCIGCRQCLVVCPTDAIRMVKGKAIIDPEKCIGCGECAKVCPTNAIKIEKADTTAESDAKISSDTLDKIDTSDKAIKKSTERTDTILKNSQKFSQIENETTSTENKSIDTANSEIEKAKTDTTAHSDTLIDTTKIAETTENSSQEEVREIEEARKVFFVDSEKCVGCKLCLKACPTKAITIVKGKAVIDPEKCIGCGECAKVCPTKAISEKVIK
;
A
#
# COMPACT_ATOMS: atom_id res chain seq x y z
N MET A 1 26.75 -50.10 -11.83
CA MET A 1 26.45 -49.26 -10.65
C MET A 1 26.92 -47.81 -10.75
N THR A 2 27.98 -47.48 -11.50
CA THR A 2 28.54 -46.11 -11.59
C THR A 2 27.71 -45.09 -12.39
N LYS A 3 26.86 -45.53 -13.35
CA LYS A 3 26.02 -44.62 -14.15
C LYS A 3 24.84 -44.02 -13.37
N ILE A 4 24.24 -44.78 -12.46
CA ILE A 4 23.10 -44.32 -11.63
C ILE A 4 23.58 -43.26 -10.63
N PHE A 5 24.76 -43.47 -10.03
CA PHE A 5 25.37 -42.52 -9.10
C PHE A 5 25.73 -41.18 -9.77
N LYS A 6 26.18 -41.22 -11.03
CA LYS A 6 26.44 -40.01 -11.83
C LYS A 6 25.16 -39.24 -12.15
N ILE A 7 24.05 -39.91 -12.42
CA ILE A 7 22.75 -39.27 -12.68
C ILE A 7 22.20 -38.62 -11.40
N ALA A 8 22.30 -39.29 -10.25
CA ALA A 8 21.86 -38.74 -8.97
C ALA A 8 22.67 -37.49 -8.57
N ILE A 9 24.00 -37.52 -8.75
CA ILE A 9 24.87 -36.35 -8.50
C ILE A 9 24.52 -35.20 -9.45
N PHE A 10 24.25 -35.49 -10.73
CA PHE A 10 23.86 -34.45 -11.70
C PHE A 10 22.52 -33.80 -11.34
N LEU A 11 21.54 -34.58 -10.88
CA LEU A 11 20.25 -34.05 -10.40
C LEU A 11 20.40 -33.23 -9.12
N ILE A 12 21.26 -33.65 -8.18
CA ILE A 12 21.55 -32.88 -6.96
C ILE A 12 22.25 -31.56 -7.29
N ILE A 13 23.17 -31.54 -8.27
CA ILE A 13 23.84 -30.31 -8.74
C ILE A 13 22.85 -29.38 -9.45
N ILE A 14 21.91 -29.91 -10.25
CA ILE A 14 20.83 -29.12 -10.88
C ILE A 14 19.91 -28.51 -9.81
N ILE A 15 19.55 -29.27 -8.77
CA ILE A 15 18.74 -28.77 -7.64
C ILE A 15 19.50 -27.70 -6.83
N ALA A 16 20.80 -27.87 -6.61
CA ALA A 16 21.63 -26.90 -5.90
C ALA A 16 21.89 -25.61 -6.70
N ALA A 17 22.06 -25.72 -8.03
CA ALA A 17 22.29 -24.57 -8.91
C ALA A 17 21.04 -23.67 -9.07
N ALA A 18 19.83 -24.21 -8.87
CA ALA A 18 18.59 -23.44 -8.86
C ALA A 18 18.48 -22.48 -7.66
N SER A 19 19.35 -22.60 -6.65
CA SER A 19 19.32 -21.83 -5.40
C SER A 19 20.24 -20.60 -5.37
N LEU A 20 20.89 -20.24 -6.48
CA LEU A 20 21.73 -19.02 -6.56
C LEU A 20 20.99 -17.84 -7.20
N SER A 21 19.69 -17.68 -6.90
CA SER A 21 18.93 -16.52 -7.35
C SER A 21 19.28 -15.29 -6.52
N GLN A 22 20.28 -14.55 -7.02
CA GLN A 22 20.43 -13.09 -6.97
C GLN A 22 19.37 -12.37 -6.11
N ASN A 23 19.70 -12.11 -4.84
CA ASN A 23 18.82 -11.45 -3.88
C ASN A 23 18.77 -9.93 -4.18
N ILE A 24 17.96 -9.57 -5.18
CA ILE A 24 17.70 -8.19 -5.62
C ILE A 24 16.66 -7.59 -4.69
N ARG A 25 17.05 -6.56 -3.93
CA ARG A 25 16.14 -5.84 -3.03
C ARG A 25 15.85 -4.45 -3.57
N TYR A 26 14.58 -4.08 -3.60
CA TYR A 26 14.15 -2.72 -3.93
C TYR A 26 13.83 -1.95 -2.66
N PHE A 27 14.24 -0.69 -2.61
CA PHE A 27 13.94 0.24 -1.51
C PHE A 27 13.55 1.62 -2.05
N VAL A 28 12.97 2.45 -1.20
CA VAL A 28 12.47 3.78 -1.56
C VAL A 28 13.36 4.85 -0.94
N ASP A 29 13.93 5.71 -1.78
CA ASP A 29 14.54 6.99 -1.41
C ASP A 29 13.45 7.95 -0.94
N GLY A 30 13.45 8.21 0.37
CA GLY A 30 12.44 9.04 1.03
C GLY A 30 12.45 10.49 0.55
N ASP A 31 13.60 11.02 0.12
CA ASP A 31 13.72 12.41 -0.30
C ASP A 31 13.12 12.62 -1.70
N LYS A 32 13.30 11.63 -2.58
CA LYS A 32 12.77 11.69 -3.97
C LYS A 32 11.33 11.22 -4.08
N CYS A 33 10.82 10.45 -3.12
CA CYS A 33 9.46 9.93 -3.18
C CYS A 33 8.45 11.06 -2.98
N ILE A 34 7.64 11.37 -3.99
CA ILE A 34 6.59 12.40 -3.92
C ILE A 34 5.22 11.87 -3.51
N GLY A 35 5.12 10.58 -3.14
CA GLY A 35 3.85 10.00 -2.70
C GLY A 35 2.78 9.83 -3.78
N CYS A 36 3.15 9.75 -5.06
CA CYS A 36 2.20 9.66 -6.18
C CYS A 36 1.48 8.29 -6.33
N ARG A 37 1.85 7.28 -5.54
CA ARG A 37 1.21 5.95 -5.46
C ARG A 37 1.22 5.10 -6.74
N GLN A 38 1.91 5.49 -7.81
CA GLN A 38 1.99 4.67 -9.02
C GLN A 38 2.59 3.28 -8.77
N CYS A 39 3.61 3.20 -7.92
CA CYS A 39 4.22 1.94 -7.51
C CYS A 39 3.25 1.00 -6.77
N LEU A 40 2.32 1.54 -5.98
CA LEU A 40 1.31 0.77 -5.24
C LEU A 40 0.40 -0.01 -6.21
N VAL A 41 -0.05 0.64 -7.28
CA VAL A 41 -1.01 0.07 -8.24
C VAL A 41 -0.38 -1.01 -9.13
N VAL A 42 0.93 -0.93 -9.39
CA VAL A 42 1.63 -1.89 -10.26
C VAL A 42 2.29 -3.04 -9.53
N CYS A 43 2.26 -3.06 -8.18
CA CYS A 43 2.90 -4.12 -7.42
C CYS A 43 2.05 -5.40 -7.48
N PRO A 44 2.54 -6.50 -8.10
CA PRO A 44 1.75 -7.71 -8.27
C PRO A 44 1.56 -8.52 -6.97
N THR A 45 2.32 -8.22 -5.92
CA THR A 45 2.32 -8.95 -4.64
C THR A 45 1.88 -8.09 -3.45
N ASP A 46 1.36 -6.88 -3.71
CA ASP A 46 0.95 -5.93 -2.68
C ASP A 46 2.05 -5.67 -1.63
N ALA A 47 3.31 -5.68 -2.06
CA ALA A 47 4.47 -5.46 -1.21
C ALA A 47 4.68 -3.99 -0.83
N ILE A 48 3.85 -3.06 -1.30
CA ILE A 48 4.06 -1.62 -1.12
C ILE A 48 2.96 -1.04 -0.25
N ARG A 49 3.33 -0.25 0.76
CA ARG A 49 2.41 0.52 1.61
C ARG A 49 2.82 1.98 1.70
N MET A 50 1.88 2.84 2.10
CA MET A 50 2.12 4.27 2.26
C MET A 50 2.21 4.62 3.75
N VAL A 51 3.31 5.25 4.16
CA VAL A 51 3.53 5.72 5.53
C VAL A 51 4.01 7.17 5.48
N LYS A 52 3.31 8.08 6.16
CA LYS A 52 3.63 9.52 6.18
C LYS A 52 3.81 10.12 4.76
N GLY A 53 2.98 9.70 3.81
CA GLY A 53 3.02 10.16 2.41
C GLY A 53 4.16 9.57 1.56
N LYS A 54 5.00 8.68 2.10
CA LYS A 54 6.08 8.01 1.38
C LYS A 54 5.77 6.53 1.18
N ALA A 55 6.25 5.97 0.07
CA ALA A 55 6.12 4.54 -0.19
C ALA A 55 7.15 3.75 0.63
N ILE A 56 6.75 2.61 1.16
CA ILE A 56 7.58 1.65 1.89
C ILE A 56 7.38 0.27 1.25
N ILE A 57 8.48 -0.39 0.89
CA ILE A 57 8.47 -1.74 0.31
C ILE A 57 8.70 -2.75 1.43
N ASP A 58 7.81 -3.73 1.53
CA ASP A 58 7.90 -4.88 2.42
C ASP A 58 8.84 -5.93 1.78
N PRO A 59 10.02 -6.19 2.36
CA PRO A 59 11.00 -7.08 1.78
C PRO A 59 10.56 -8.55 1.78
N GLU A 60 9.62 -8.95 2.64
CA GLU A 60 9.14 -10.34 2.70
C GLU A 60 8.14 -10.64 1.59
N LYS A 61 7.38 -9.64 1.15
CA LYS A 61 6.41 -9.75 0.04
C LYS A 61 7.00 -9.39 -1.31
N CYS A 62 8.12 -8.66 -1.33
CA CYS A 62 8.74 -8.19 -2.55
C CYS A 62 9.46 -9.33 -3.27
N ILE A 63 8.96 -9.70 -4.45
CA ILE A 63 9.56 -10.73 -5.30
C ILE A 63 10.66 -10.19 -6.24
N GLY A 64 11.06 -8.92 -6.09
CA GLY A 64 12.13 -8.34 -6.91
C GLY A 64 11.79 -8.10 -8.40
N CYS A 65 10.51 -8.01 -8.78
CA CYS A 65 10.11 -7.86 -10.19
C CYS A 65 10.47 -6.51 -10.83
N GLY A 66 10.60 -5.45 -10.03
CA GLY A 66 11.02 -4.12 -10.49
C GLY A 66 9.95 -3.28 -11.22
N GLU A 67 8.69 -3.69 -11.28
CA GLU A 67 7.62 -2.90 -11.92
C GLU A 67 7.44 -1.53 -11.26
N CYS A 68 7.57 -1.46 -9.94
CA CYS A 68 7.49 -0.21 -9.19
C CYS A 68 8.58 0.79 -9.61
N ALA A 69 9.80 0.32 -9.86
CA ALA A 69 10.90 1.16 -10.30
C ALA A 69 10.67 1.74 -11.70
N LYS A 70 10.10 0.93 -12.62
CA LYS A 70 9.78 1.37 -14.00
C LYS A 70 8.76 2.50 -14.04
N VAL A 71 7.77 2.47 -13.15
CA VAL A 71 6.72 3.50 -13.12
C VAL A 71 7.05 4.69 -12.23
N CYS A 72 8.18 4.71 -11.53
CA CYS A 72 8.46 5.80 -10.59
C CYS A 72 8.88 7.09 -11.32
N PRO A 73 8.07 8.16 -11.30
CA PRO A 73 8.34 9.37 -12.09
C PRO A 73 9.53 10.17 -11.55
N THR A 74 9.92 9.95 -10.30
CA THR A 74 11.05 10.64 -9.63
C THR A 74 12.27 9.74 -9.44
N ASN A 75 12.26 8.52 -9.99
CA ASN A 75 13.31 7.52 -9.77
C ASN A 75 13.66 7.31 -8.28
N ALA A 76 12.67 7.43 -7.40
CA ALA A 76 12.83 7.22 -5.97
C ALA A 76 13.09 5.76 -5.59
N ILE A 77 12.77 4.79 -6.46
CA ILE A 77 12.95 3.37 -6.15
C ILE A 77 14.33 2.91 -6.62
N LYS A 78 15.11 2.34 -5.71
CA LYS A 78 16.52 1.93 -5.89
C LYS A 78 16.69 0.44 -5.63
N ILE A 79 17.84 -0.09 -6.06
CA ILE A 79 18.20 -1.51 -5.94
C ILE A 79 19.42 -1.64 -5.05
N GLU A 80 19.36 -2.55 -4.07
CA GLU A 80 20.51 -3.09 -3.35
C GLU A 80 20.75 -4.53 -3.83
N LYS A 81 21.99 -4.84 -4.22
CA LYS A 81 22.43 -6.21 -4.38
C LYS A 81 22.91 -6.68 -3.01
N ALA A 82 22.38 -7.80 -2.52
CA ALA A 82 22.97 -8.44 -1.36
C ALA A 82 24.28 -9.08 -1.79
N ASP A 83 25.38 -8.34 -1.67
CA ASP A 83 26.71 -8.90 -1.86
C ASP A 83 26.96 -9.93 -0.75
N THR A 84 27.28 -11.15 -1.16
CA THR A 84 27.68 -12.24 -0.27
C THR A 84 29.06 -11.94 0.30
N THR A 85 29.14 -11.29 1.46
CA THR A 85 30.30 -11.37 2.33
C THR A 85 29.85 -11.44 3.78
N ALA A 86 29.61 -12.67 4.25
CA ALA A 86 29.85 -12.97 5.64
C ALA A 86 31.37 -13.07 5.84
N GLU A 87 32.03 -11.92 5.91
CA GLU A 87 33.35 -11.75 6.50
C GLU A 87 33.32 -10.44 7.28
N SER A 88 33.37 -10.63 8.59
CA SER A 88 33.64 -9.67 9.65
C SER A 88 34.76 -8.70 9.31
N ASP A 89 34.56 -7.45 9.74
CA ASP A 89 35.56 -6.50 10.24
C ASP A 89 36.84 -6.22 9.41
N ALA A 90 37.04 -4.92 9.15
CA ALA A 90 38.30 -4.26 8.77
C ALA A 90 38.82 -4.48 7.34
N LYS A 91 38.42 -3.58 6.41
CA LYS A 91 39.41 -2.91 5.55
C LYS A 91 38.91 -1.60 4.95
N ILE A 92 39.37 -0.50 5.54
CA ILE A 92 39.55 0.78 4.87
C ILE A 92 40.88 0.72 4.08
N SER A 93 40.86 1.34 2.90
CA SER A 93 41.98 1.74 2.03
C SER A 93 42.65 0.69 1.13
N SER A 94 42.47 0.87 -0.17
CA SER A 94 43.45 1.51 -1.07
C SER A 94 42.71 1.77 -2.38
N ASP A 95 42.24 2.98 -2.68
CA ASP A 95 42.81 3.72 -3.84
C ASP A 95 42.27 5.17 -3.93
N THR A 96 41.96 5.82 -2.80
CA THR A 96 41.56 7.25 -2.85
C THR A 96 42.13 8.07 -1.69
N LEU A 97 43.40 7.86 -1.37
CA LEU A 97 44.15 8.71 -0.44
C LEU A 97 45.21 9.61 -1.10
N ASP A 98 45.33 9.63 -2.44
CA ASP A 98 46.34 10.48 -3.13
C ASP A 98 45.78 11.76 -3.78
N LYS A 99 44.59 12.23 -3.38
CA LYS A 99 44.05 13.53 -3.85
C LYS A 99 43.50 14.44 -2.75
N ILE A 100 43.84 14.19 -1.49
CA ILE A 100 43.52 15.11 -0.38
C ILE A 100 44.84 15.58 0.26
N ASP A 101 45.69 16.19 -0.55
CA ASP A 101 46.63 17.19 -0.06
C ASP A 101 46.42 18.45 -0.90
N THR A 102 46.51 19.59 -0.26
CA THR A 102 46.20 20.95 -0.73
C THR A 102 44.74 21.41 -0.63
N SER A 103 44.29 21.73 0.59
CA SER A 103 43.69 23.03 0.95
C SER A 103 43.22 23.06 2.41
N ASP A 104 44.14 22.72 3.31
CA ASP A 104 43.92 22.49 4.75
C ASP A 104 43.90 23.79 5.59
N LYS A 105 43.19 24.83 5.13
CA LYS A 105 43.11 26.11 5.87
C LYS A 105 41.70 26.68 6.04
N ALA A 106 40.69 26.10 5.40
CA ALA A 106 39.29 26.57 5.51
C ALA A 106 38.42 25.73 6.47
N ILE A 107 38.78 24.48 6.74
CA ILE A 107 37.93 23.54 7.51
C ILE A 107 38.15 23.64 9.03
N LYS A 108 39.34 24.06 9.49
CA LYS A 108 39.61 24.23 10.94
C LYS A 108 38.77 25.32 11.62
N LYS A 109 38.30 26.32 10.87
CA LYS A 109 37.56 27.48 11.43
C LYS A 109 36.06 27.22 11.64
N SER A 110 35.50 26.14 11.06
CA SER A 110 34.09 25.77 11.25
C SER A 110 33.86 24.83 12.44
N THR A 111 34.87 24.06 12.85
CA THR A 111 34.75 23.04 13.90
C THR A 111 34.70 23.63 15.32
N GLU A 112 35.25 24.83 15.52
CA GLU A 112 35.14 25.54 16.81
C GLU A 112 33.74 26.11 17.09
N ARG A 113 32.88 26.23 16.05
CA ARG A 113 31.47 26.68 16.19
C ARG A 113 30.51 25.56 16.55
N THR A 114 30.84 24.30 16.24
CA THR A 114 29.97 23.14 16.50
C THR A 114 30.04 22.64 17.95
N ASP A 115 31.16 22.88 18.65
CA ASP A 115 31.32 22.48 20.06
C ASP A 115 30.49 23.32 21.05
N THR A 116 30.05 24.51 20.63
CA THR A 116 29.14 25.37 21.43
C THR A 116 27.67 24.96 21.29
N ILE A 117 27.30 24.31 20.18
CA ILE A 117 25.92 23.83 19.94
C ILE A 117 25.66 22.53 20.72
N LEU A 118 26.66 21.64 20.82
CA LEU A 118 26.53 20.39 21.57
C LEU A 118 26.42 20.63 23.10
N LYS A 119 27.06 21.68 23.63
CA LYS A 119 26.96 22.05 25.06
C LYS A 119 25.61 22.69 25.43
N ASN A 120 24.91 23.31 24.48
CA ASN A 120 23.58 23.88 24.72
C ASN A 120 22.45 22.85 24.57
N SER A 121 22.72 21.69 23.96
CA SER A 121 21.77 20.55 23.92
C SER A 121 21.58 19.89 25.30
N GLN A 122 22.52 20.05 26.24
CA GLN A 122 22.39 19.53 27.60
C GLN A 122 21.64 20.50 28.55
N LYS A 123 21.19 21.66 28.06
CA LYS A 123 20.38 22.64 28.82
C LYS A 123 18.88 22.58 28.49
N PHE A 124 18.49 21.79 27.47
CA PHE A 124 17.10 21.66 27.00
C PHE A 124 16.28 20.62 27.78
N SER A 125 16.95 19.71 28.51
CA SER A 125 16.32 18.68 29.37
C SER A 125 15.69 19.23 30.66
N GLN A 126 15.76 20.54 30.92
CA GLN A 126 15.12 21.18 32.07
C GLN A 126 13.85 21.97 31.73
N ILE A 127 13.44 22.06 30.44
CA ILE A 127 12.24 22.81 30.04
C ILE A 127 11.01 21.88 29.85
N GLU A 128 11.18 20.62 29.44
CA GLU A 128 10.06 19.68 29.24
C GLU A 128 9.37 19.21 30.54
N ASN A 129 9.98 19.44 31.70
CA ASN A 129 9.47 19.00 33.00
C ASN A 129 8.62 20.06 33.74
N GLU A 130 8.49 21.29 33.22
CA GLU A 130 7.58 22.29 33.79
C GLU A 130 6.21 22.32 33.07
N THR A 131 6.16 22.07 31.75
CA THR A 131 4.89 22.14 30.98
C THR A 131 3.99 20.91 31.11
N THR A 132 4.49 19.79 31.63
CA THR A 132 3.71 18.55 31.87
C THR A 132 3.02 18.51 33.24
N SER A 133 3.24 19.52 34.10
CA SER A 133 2.69 19.59 35.46
C SER A 133 1.37 20.38 35.59
N THR A 134 0.99 21.18 34.60
CA THR A 134 -0.25 22.00 34.65
C THR A 134 -1.43 21.44 33.87
N GLU A 135 -1.23 20.55 32.88
CA GLU A 135 -2.36 20.01 32.09
C GLU A 135 -2.96 18.72 32.69
N ASN A 136 -2.17 17.89 33.37
CA ASN A 136 -2.68 16.64 33.98
C ASN A 136 -3.51 16.87 35.26
N LYS A 137 -3.37 18.04 35.93
CA LYS A 137 -4.13 18.37 37.14
C LYS A 137 -5.61 18.67 36.87
N SER A 138 -5.97 19.03 35.63
CA SER A 138 -7.35 19.37 35.24
C SER A 138 -8.17 18.16 34.77
N ILE A 139 -7.53 17.04 34.44
CA ILE A 139 -8.22 15.83 33.92
C ILE A 139 -8.65 14.91 35.07
N ASP A 140 -7.86 14.83 36.14
CA ASP A 140 -8.17 13.97 37.29
C ASP A 140 -9.33 14.51 38.14
N THR A 141 -9.53 15.84 38.16
CA THR A 141 -10.64 16.45 38.89
C THR A 141 -11.99 16.16 38.22
N ALA A 142 -12.03 16.14 36.87
CA ALA A 142 -13.24 15.85 36.09
C ALA A 142 -13.67 14.37 36.16
N ASN A 143 -12.70 13.44 36.21
CA ASN A 143 -13.01 12.01 36.31
C ASN A 143 -13.55 11.59 37.69
N SER A 144 -13.29 12.38 38.74
CA SER A 144 -13.80 12.12 40.09
C SER A 144 -15.27 12.51 40.31
N GLU A 145 -15.85 13.35 39.44
CA GLU A 145 -17.25 13.77 39.50
C GLU A 145 -18.20 12.85 38.72
N ILE A 146 -17.70 12.19 37.66
CA ILE A 146 -18.48 11.30 36.79
C ILE A 146 -18.83 9.97 37.48
N GLU A 147 -17.98 9.46 38.37
CA GLU A 147 -18.24 8.23 39.12
C GLU A 147 -19.24 8.40 40.27
N LYS A 148 -19.46 9.64 40.76
CA LYS A 148 -20.47 9.93 41.79
C LYS A 148 -21.91 10.04 41.26
N ALA A 149 -22.09 10.08 39.94
CA ALA A 149 -23.42 10.16 39.30
C ALA A 149 -24.02 8.78 38.94
N LYS A 150 -23.33 7.67 39.26
CA LYS A 150 -23.78 6.29 38.91
C LYS A 150 -24.46 5.54 40.06
N THR A 151 -24.58 6.13 41.24
CA THR A 151 -25.23 5.50 42.40
C THR A 151 -26.37 6.38 42.88
N ASP A 152 -27.55 6.25 42.25
CA ASP A 152 -28.87 6.54 42.84
C ASP A 152 -29.98 6.34 41.80
N THR A 153 -30.10 5.15 41.21
CA THR A 153 -31.40 4.70 40.67
C THR A 153 -31.49 3.17 40.62
N THR A 154 -31.38 2.54 41.78
CA THR A 154 -32.02 1.23 42.02
C THR A 154 -32.93 1.35 43.22
N ALA A 155 -34.25 1.43 42.97
CA ALA A 155 -35.26 1.14 43.97
C ALA A 155 -36.46 0.44 43.31
N HIS A 156 -36.47 -0.88 43.44
CA HIS A 156 -37.61 -1.77 43.68
C HIS A 156 -38.93 -1.50 42.94
N SER A 157 -39.29 -2.45 42.07
CA SER A 157 -40.49 -3.27 42.31
C SER A 157 -40.51 -4.44 41.34
N ASP A 158 -40.53 -5.64 41.91
CA ASP A 158 -40.70 -6.91 41.24
C ASP A 158 -41.90 -6.94 40.29
N THR A 159 -41.68 -7.40 39.06
CA THR A 159 -42.67 -8.24 38.37
C THR A 159 -41.90 -9.21 37.49
N LEU A 160 -42.01 -10.49 37.82
CA LEU A 160 -41.55 -11.60 37.00
C LEU A 160 -42.11 -11.46 35.57
N ILE A 161 -41.23 -11.43 34.57
CA ILE A 161 -41.60 -11.80 33.21
C ILE A 161 -40.70 -12.97 32.82
N ASP A 162 -41.35 -14.13 32.83
CA ASP A 162 -40.90 -15.42 32.38
C ASP A 162 -40.23 -15.33 30.99
N THR A 163 -38.95 -15.65 30.95
CA THR A 163 -38.09 -15.60 29.75
C THR A 163 -38.41 -16.66 28.70
N THR A 164 -39.53 -17.38 28.81
CA THR A 164 -39.96 -18.37 27.82
C THR A 164 -40.89 -17.81 26.73
N LYS A 165 -41.16 -16.49 26.70
CA LYS A 165 -42.02 -15.85 25.68
C LYS A 165 -41.35 -14.85 24.72
N ILE A 166 -40.01 -14.82 24.65
CA ILE A 166 -39.26 -13.98 23.70
C ILE A 166 -38.90 -14.76 22.41
N ALA A 167 -39.58 -15.89 22.16
CA ALA A 167 -39.45 -16.67 20.93
C ALA A 167 -40.53 -16.36 19.88
N GLU A 168 -41.49 -15.46 20.15
CA GLU A 168 -42.69 -15.29 19.29
C GLU A 168 -43.15 -13.82 19.12
N THR A 169 -42.23 -12.85 19.02
CA THR A 169 -42.57 -11.50 18.52
C THR A 169 -41.61 -11.02 17.42
N THR A 170 -41.19 -11.95 16.56
CA THR A 170 -40.78 -11.64 15.18
C THR A 170 -41.98 -11.86 14.25
N GLU A 171 -43.12 -11.26 14.56
CA GLU A 171 -44.26 -11.23 13.66
C GLU A 171 -44.81 -9.81 13.63
N ASN A 172 -44.60 -9.18 12.47
CA ASN A 172 -45.51 -8.20 11.89
C ASN A 172 -45.46 -6.74 12.42
N SER A 173 -44.36 -6.02 12.13
CA SER A 173 -44.41 -4.55 11.95
C SER A 173 -43.21 -4.00 11.18
N SER A 174 -42.95 -4.53 9.98
CA SER A 174 -42.06 -3.89 8.98
C SER A 174 -42.21 -4.48 7.57
N GLN A 175 -43.34 -5.12 7.25
CA GLN A 175 -43.55 -5.84 5.97
C GLN A 175 -44.33 -5.05 4.90
N GLU A 176 -44.08 -3.74 4.73
CA GLU A 176 -44.63 -3.00 3.59
C GLU A 176 -43.60 -2.24 2.72
N GLU A 177 -42.31 -2.17 3.09
CA GLU A 177 -41.27 -1.49 2.27
C GLU A 177 -39.98 -2.29 2.04
N VAL A 178 -40.06 -3.63 2.02
CA VAL A 178 -38.98 -4.48 1.49
C VAL A 178 -39.49 -5.18 0.23
N ARG A 179 -39.71 -4.42 -0.83
CA ARG A 179 -39.96 -4.94 -2.18
C ARG A 179 -38.94 -4.34 -3.15
N GLU A 180 -38.12 -5.22 -3.69
CA GLU A 180 -37.31 -5.08 -4.92
C GLU A 180 -36.23 -3.98 -4.92
N ILE A 181 -35.08 -4.25 -4.27
CA ILE A 181 -33.80 -3.75 -4.80
C ILE A 181 -33.32 -4.80 -5.81
N GLU A 182 -33.94 -4.86 -6.99
CA GLU A 182 -33.29 -5.49 -8.14
C GLU A 182 -32.03 -4.67 -8.48
N GLU A 183 -30.91 -5.38 -8.62
CA GLU A 183 -29.54 -4.87 -8.71
C GLU A 183 -29.31 -4.05 -9.98
N ALA A 184 -29.79 -2.81 -10.01
CA ALA A 184 -29.59 -1.92 -11.14
C ALA A 184 -28.09 -1.66 -11.40
N ARG A 185 -27.54 -2.24 -12.47
CA ARG A 185 -26.11 -2.21 -12.79
C ARG A 185 -25.83 -1.36 -14.02
N LYS A 186 -24.78 -0.51 -13.95
CA LYS A 186 -24.31 0.29 -15.08
C LYS A 186 -23.49 -0.57 -16.06
N VAL A 187 -23.90 -0.61 -17.32
CA VAL A 187 -23.23 -1.34 -18.40
C VAL A 187 -23.05 -0.43 -19.62
N PHE A 188 -22.04 -0.70 -20.44
CA PHE A 188 -21.74 0.06 -21.66
C PHE A 188 -22.06 -0.75 -22.90
N PHE A 189 -22.52 -0.07 -23.95
CA PHE A 189 -22.90 -0.66 -25.23
C PHE A 189 -22.24 0.11 -26.38
N VAL A 190 -22.09 -0.56 -27.52
CA VAL A 190 -21.45 0.01 -28.72
C VAL A 190 -22.50 0.27 -29.79
N ASP A 191 -22.57 1.51 -30.26
CA ASP A 191 -23.26 1.92 -31.48
C ASP A 191 -22.47 1.41 -32.70
N SER A 192 -23.05 0.43 -33.39
CA SER A 192 -22.39 -0.23 -34.54
C SER A 192 -22.24 0.67 -35.76
N GLU A 193 -23.06 1.72 -35.90
CA GLU A 193 -22.96 2.65 -37.03
C GLU A 193 -21.78 3.59 -36.84
N LYS A 194 -21.59 4.10 -35.61
CA LYS A 194 -20.47 5.00 -35.27
C LYS A 194 -19.15 4.27 -35.02
N CYS A 195 -19.18 2.99 -34.68
CA CYS A 195 -17.98 2.23 -34.39
C CYS A 195 -17.14 1.99 -35.65
N VAL A 196 -15.89 2.45 -35.68
CA VAL A 196 -14.99 2.24 -36.82
C VAL A 196 -14.06 1.03 -36.66
N GLY A 197 -14.22 0.26 -35.59
CA GLY A 197 -13.42 -0.96 -35.39
C GLY A 197 -11.95 -0.74 -35.04
N CYS A 198 -11.57 0.43 -34.51
CA CYS A 198 -10.16 0.79 -34.23
C CYS A 198 -9.51 0.02 -33.05
N LYS A 199 -10.30 -0.75 -32.28
CA LYS A 199 -9.85 -1.62 -31.17
C LYS A 199 -9.20 -0.91 -29.96
N LEU A 200 -9.29 0.42 -29.85
CA LEU A 200 -8.76 1.15 -28.68
C LEU A 200 -9.44 0.71 -27.37
N CYS A 201 -10.78 0.56 -27.41
CA CYS A 201 -11.56 0.08 -26.27
C CYS A 201 -11.15 -1.34 -25.81
N LEU A 202 -10.80 -2.22 -26.75
CA LEU A 202 -10.34 -3.58 -26.46
C LEU A 202 -9.09 -3.58 -25.57
N LYS A 203 -8.13 -2.70 -25.87
CA LYS A 203 -6.90 -2.56 -25.07
C LYS A 203 -7.15 -1.87 -23.73
N ALA A 204 -8.11 -0.96 -23.67
CA ALA A 204 -8.41 -0.18 -22.47
C ALA A 204 -9.28 -0.91 -21.46
N CYS A 205 -9.95 -2.02 -21.83
CA CYS A 205 -10.87 -2.72 -20.94
C CYS A 205 -10.12 -3.56 -19.89
N PRO A 206 -10.19 -3.22 -18.59
CA PRO A 206 -9.45 -3.93 -17.55
C PRO A 206 -9.97 -5.36 -17.30
N THR A 207 -11.26 -5.60 -17.53
CA THR A 207 -11.90 -6.91 -17.34
C THR A 207 -11.97 -7.75 -18.62
N LYS A 208 -11.40 -7.25 -19.73
CA LYS A 208 -11.45 -7.92 -21.05
C LYS A 208 -12.87 -8.27 -21.51
N ALA A 209 -13.86 -7.46 -21.14
CA ALA A 209 -15.26 -7.62 -21.53
C ALA A 209 -15.55 -7.32 -23.01
N ILE A 210 -14.56 -6.89 -23.80
CA ILE A 210 -14.77 -6.41 -25.16
C ILE A 210 -14.22 -7.42 -26.15
N THR A 211 -14.99 -7.70 -27.20
CA THR A 211 -14.56 -8.52 -28.35
C THR A 211 -14.82 -7.77 -29.65
N ILE A 212 -14.24 -8.26 -30.75
CA ILE A 212 -14.46 -7.69 -32.09
C ILE A 212 -15.21 -8.71 -32.93
N VAL A 213 -16.42 -8.37 -33.37
CA VAL A 213 -17.27 -9.22 -34.21
C VAL A 213 -17.59 -8.43 -35.47
N LYS A 214 -17.32 -9.01 -36.65
CA LYS A 214 -17.53 -8.35 -37.96
C LYS A 214 -16.92 -6.93 -38.04
N GLY A 215 -15.75 -6.76 -37.44
CA GLY A 215 -15.04 -5.46 -37.41
C GLY A 215 -15.60 -4.42 -36.45
N LYS A 216 -16.62 -4.74 -35.65
CA LYS A 216 -17.23 -3.83 -34.66
C LYS A 216 -16.95 -4.34 -33.24
N ALA A 217 -16.81 -3.41 -32.31
CA ALA A 217 -16.64 -3.77 -30.90
C ALA A 217 -17.98 -4.24 -30.31
N VAL A 218 -17.94 -5.30 -29.50
CA VAL A 218 -19.07 -5.85 -28.76
C VAL A 218 -18.66 -5.95 -27.30
N ILE A 219 -19.49 -5.42 -26.39
CA ILE A 219 -19.24 -5.45 -24.94
C ILE A 219 -20.12 -6.54 -24.33
N ASP A 220 -19.50 -7.46 -23.60
CA ASP A 220 -20.13 -8.49 -22.81
C ASP A 220 -20.71 -7.87 -21.51
N PRO A 221 -22.04 -7.85 -21.34
CA PRO A 221 -22.68 -7.20 -20.20
C PRO A 221 -22.44 -7.93 -18.88
N GLU A 222 -22.06 -9.21 -18.88
CA GLU A 222 -21.76 -9.97 -17.66
C GLU A 222 -20.35 -9.63 -17.15
N LYS A 223 -19.39 -9.47 -18.06
CA LYS A 223 -17.99 -9.15 -17.72
C LYS A 223 -17.70 -7.67 -17.55
N CYS A 224 -18.56 -6.81 -18.08
CA CYS A 224 -18.43 -5.37 -17.89
C CYS A 224 -18.46 -5.05 -16.39
N ILE A 225 -17.82 -3.97 -15.93
CA ILE A 225 -17.93 -3.51 -14.53
C ILE A 225 -18.40 -2.06 -14.43
N GLY A 226 -18.86 -1.49 -15.55
CA GLY A 226 -19.36 -0.12 -15.57
C GLY A 226 -18.29 0.98 -15.40
N CYS A 227 -16.99 0.66 -15.55
CA CYS A 227 -15.89 1.61 -15.30
C CYS A 227 -15.75 2.73 -16.36
N GLY A 228 -16.30 2.55 -17.56
CA GLY A 228 -16.36 3.58 -18.60
C GLY A 228 -15.06 3.89 -19.34
N GLU A 229 -13.99 3.15 -19.11
CA GLU A 229 -12.69 3.41 -19.77
C GLU A 229 -12.77 3.28 -21.30
N CYS A 230 -13.56 2.32 -21.78
CA CYS A 230 -13.83 2.14 -23.21
C CYS A 230 -14.47 3.37 -23.86
N ALA A 231 -15.41 4.04 -23.17
CA ALA A 231 -16.06 5.24 -23.68
C ALA A 231 -15.10 6.42 -23.75
N LYS A 232 -14.22 6.59 -22.74
CA LYS A 232 -13.20 7.66 -22.73
C LYS A 232 -12.23 7.56 -23.90
N VAL A 233 -11.80 6.35 -24.25
CA VAL A 233 -10.83 6.13 -25.34
C VAL A 233 -11.47 6.05 -26.73
N CYS A 234 -12.81 6.15 -26.85
CA CYS A 234 -13.50 5.98 -28.12
C CYS A 234 -13.45 7.29 -28.96
N PRO A 235 -12.67 7.34 -30.05
CA PRO A 235 -12.51 8.58 -30.83
C PRO A 235 -13.79 9.00 -31.55
N THR A 236 -14.66 8.04 -31.89
CA THR A 236 -15.94 8.29 -32.58
C THR A 236 -17.13 8.41 -31.63
N LYS A 237 -16.90 8.36 -30.31
CA LYS A 237 -17.95 8.39 -29.28
C LYS A 237 -19.07 7.37 -29.53
N ALA A 238 -18.70 6.21 -30.07
CA ALA A 238 -19.61 5.12 -30.39
C ALA A 238 -20.03 4.29 -29.16
N ILE A 239 -19.66 4.68 -27.94
CA ILE A 239 -19.90 3.86 -26.74
C ILE A 239 -20.68 4.69 -25.73
N SER A 240 -21.81 4.16 -25.25
CA SER A 240 -22.74 4.82 -24.34
C SER A 240 -23.13 3.92 -23.17
N GLU A 241 -23.49 4.54 -22.04
CA GLU A 241 -23.95 3.82 -20.85
C GLU A 241 -25.44 3.53 -20.87
N LYS A 242 -25.84 2.44 -20.23
CA LYS A 242 -27.23 2.07 -19.95
C LYS A 242 -27.28 1.35 -18.61
N VAL A 243 -28.31 1.65 -17.82
CA VAL A 243 -28.60 0.92 -16.58
C VAL A 243 -29.48 -0.27 -16.96
N ILE A 244 -29.05 -1.47 -16.59
CA ILE A 244 -29.86 -2.69 -16.67
C ILE A 244 -30.35 -3.02 -15.26
N LYS A 245 -31.61 -3.44 -15.17
CA LYS A 245 -32.18 -4.05 -13.97
C LYS A 245 -32.14 -5.56 -14.17
#